data_AF-A0A1Y0HL41-F1
#
_entry.id   AF-A0A1Y0HL41-F1
#
_cell.length_a   1.000
_cell.length_b   1.000
_cell.length_c   1.000
_cell.angle_alpha   90.00
_cell.angle_beta   90.00
_cell.angle_gamma   90.00
#
_symmetry.space_group_name_H-M   'P 1'
#
loop_
_entity.id
_entity.type
_entity.pdbx_description
1 polymer ?
#
loop_
_entity_poly.entity_id
_entity_poly.type
_entity_poly.pdbx_seq_one_letter_code
_entity_poly.pdbx_strand_id
1 'polypeptide(L)'
;MMEQLIPVVMVVAMVAFILIKQIGKLTNKFDSFADESAYDRYAKFSAIIQEHVREIKQSLDSSKSPIERPFKLIEGKNEEEALELLSNFIRKLVFFETMMAKKKSSKEIEADLFDLLSHLDDFLKEYCVEGEALSDQLRERLLKAYEQLN
;
A
#
# COMPACT_ATOMS: atom_id res chain seq x y z
N MET A 1 7.48 31.06 -10.75
CA MET A 1 6.29 30.73 -9.92
C MET A 1 5.49 29.60 -10.57
N MET A 2 6.09 28.41 -10.70
CA MET A 2 5.43 27.20 -11.22
C MET A 2 6.11 25.92 -10.65
N GLU A 3 6.59 25.98 -9.40
CA GLU A 3 7.47 24.95 -8.80
C GLU A 3 6.82 24.10 -7.69
N GLN A 4 5.50 24.20 -7.50
CA GLN A 4 4.82 23.52 -6.38
C GLN A 4 3.74 22.51 -6.77
N LEU A 5 3.46 22.34 -8.07
CA LEU A 5 2.41 21.42 -8.54
C LEU A 5 2.96 20.08 -9.08
N ILE A 6 4.27 19.97 -9.29
CA ILE A 6 4.93 18.82 -9.92
C ILE A 6 5.10 17.60 -8.98
N PRO A 7 5.40 17.74 -7.67
CA PRO A 7 5.65 16.58 -6.80
C PRO A 7 4.39 15.76 -6.49
N VAL A 8 3.26 16.44 -6.29
CA VAL A 8 1.97 15.81 -5.96
C VAL A 8 1.42 15.05 -7.17
N VAL A 9 1.54 15.61 -8.38
CA VAL A 9 1.13 14.95 -9.62
C VAL A 9 1.96 13.68 -9.91
N MET A 10 3.21 13.60 -9.44
CA MET A 10 4.06 12.41 -9.63
C MET A 10 3.68 11.24 -8.70
N VAL A 11 3.29 11.54 -7.46
CA VAL A 11 2.79 10.54 -6.49
C VAL A 11 1.39 10.06 -6.88
N VAL A 12 0.51 10.97 -7.31
CA VAL A 12 -0.80 10.65 -7.91
C VAL A 12 -0.62 9.80 -9.17
N ALA A 13 0.37 10.10 -10.00
CA ALA A 13 0.70 9.31 -11.19
C ALA A 13 1.26 7.93 -10.87
N MET A 14 1.94 7.73 -9.74
CA MET A 14 2.45 6.42 -9.31
C MET A 14 1.34 5.52 -8.75
N VAL A 15 0.38 6.08 -8.01
CA VAL A 15 -0.87 5.39 -7.61
C VAL A 15 -1.73 5.07 -8.84
N ALA A 16 -1.74 5.94 -9.86
CA ALA A 16 -2.38 5.70 -11.15
C ALA A 16 -1.60 4.71 -12.06
N PHE A 17 -0.28 4.60 -11.91
CA PHE A 17 0.60 3.72 -12.70
C PHE A 17 0.45 2.24 -12.29
N ILE A 18 0.05 1.97 -11.04
CA ILE A 18 -0.38 0.62 -10.60
C ILE A 18 -1.60 0.15 -11.42
N LEU A 19 -2.43 1.05 -11.95
CA LEU A 19 -3.68 0.72 -12.66
C LEU A 19 -3.53 0.55 -14.18
N ILE A 20 -2.44 0.98 -14.79
CA ILE A 20 -2.29 0.96 -16.24
C ILE A 20 -0.92 0.40 -16.61
N LYS A 21 -0.92 -0.89 -16.91
CA LYS A 21 0.13 -1.55 -17.70
C LYS A 21 0.55 -0.68 -18.90
N GLN A 22 1.85 -0.65 -19.19
CA GLN A 22 2.57 0.17 -20.19
C GLN A 22 2.99 1.52 -19.58
N ILE A 23 4.27 1.79 -19.36
CA ILE A 23 5.18 2.19 -20.44
C ILE A 23 6.60 1.75 -20.04
N GLY A 24 7.16 0.81 -20.80
CA GLY A 24 8.59 0.81 -21.01
C GLY A 24 8.94 2.13 -21.71
N LYS A 25 9.83 2.90 -21.07
CA LYS A 25 10.38 4.23 -21.43
C LYS A 25 10.01 5.25 -20.37
N LEU A 26 10.91 5.48 -19.42
CA LEU A 26 11.45 6.81 -19.13
C LEU A 26 12.60 6.66 -18.14
N THR A 27 13.70 6.17 -18.71
CA THR A 27 15.05 6.32 -18.18
C THR A 27 15.41 7.80 -18.19
N ASN A 28 15.80 8.37 -17.05
CA ASN A 28 17.11 9.00 -16.81
C ASN A 28 17.08 10.14 -15.79
N LYS A 29 18.14 10.12 -14.96
CA LYS A 29 18.70 11.18 -14.12
C LYS A 29 17.84 11.66 -12.95
N PHE A 30 18.14 11.14 -11.76
CA PHE A 30 18.53 11.99 -10.63
C PHE A 30 19.48 11.21 -9.74
N ASP A 31 20.69 11.74 -9.62
CA ASP A 31 21.79 11.22 -8.82
C ASP A 31 21.73 11.86 -7.42
N SER A 32 21.85 11.00 -6.41
CA SER A 32 22.64 11.18 -5.19
C SER A 32 22.40 12.38 -4.23
N PHE A 33 21.18 12.66 -3.78
CA PHE A 33 20.95 13.43 -2.52
C PHE A 33 19.54 13.18 -1.92
N ALA A 34 19.27 12.01 -1.32
CA ALA A 34 18.11 11.78 -0.43
C ALA A 34 18.10 10.34 0.10
N ASP A 35 18.83 10.05 1.18
CA ASP A 35 18.93 8.68 1.72
C ASP A 35 18.67 8.61 3.24
N GLU A 36 17.95 9.57 3.84
CA GLU A 36 17.49 9.43 5.24
C GLU A 36 16.03 9.89 5.42
N SER A 37 15.65 11.02 4.82
CA SER A 37 14.26 11.51 4.84
C SER A 37 13.29 10.63 4.05
N ALA A 38 13.75 10.01 2.95
CA ALA A 38 12.94 9.09 2.16
C ALA A 38 12.61 7.81 2.94
N TYR A 39 13.57 7.26 3.69
CA TYR A 39 13.35 6.06 4.51
C TYR A 39 12.37 6.32 5.64
N ASP A 40 12.47 7.46 6.34
CA ASP A 40 11.51 7.83 7.38
C ASP A 40 10.09 7.96 6.81
N ARG A 41 9.96 8.55 5.61
CA ARG A 41 8.67 8.64 4.91
C ARG A 41 8.12 7.27 4.53
N TYR A 42 8.94 6.37 4.01
CA TYR A 42 8.52 5.00 3.68
C TYR A 42 8.17 4.17 4.92
N ALA A 43 8.90 4.33 6.01
CA ALA A 43 8.57 3.70 7.28
C ALA A 43 7.20 4.17 7.79
N LYS A 44 6.96 5.49 7.83
CA LYS A 44 5.65 6.04 8.20
C LYS A 44 4.53 5.58 7.27
N PHE A 45 4.79 5.53 5.97
CA PHE A 45 3.79 5.05 5.02
C PHE A 45 3.49 3.56 5.18
N SER A 46 4.50 2.73 5.45
CA SER A 46 4.31 1.30 5.73
C SER A 46 3.45 1.07 6.98
N ALA A 47 3.59 1.92 8.02
CA ALA A 47 2.74 1.87 9.20
C ALA A 47 1.28 2.22 8.86
N ILE A 48 1.03 3.23 8.01
CA ILE A 48 -0.31 3.57 7.54
C ILE A 48 -0.94 2.42 6.76
N ILE A 49 -0.21 1.82 5.82
CA ILE A 49 -0.70 0.65 5.06
C ILE A 49 -1.03 -0.49 6.03
N GLN A 50 -0.18 -0.70 7.04
CA GLN A 50 -0.37 -1.75 8.03
C GLN A 50 -1.70 -1.59 8.79
N GLU A 51 -2.05 -0.37 9.17
CA GLU A 51 -3.34 -0.09 9.83
C GLU A 51 -4.53 -0.43 8.94
N HIS A 52 -4.48 -0.09 7.65
CA HIS A 52 -5.53 -0.49 6.71
C HIS A 52 -5.61 -2.02 6.53
N VAL A 53 -4.47 -2.71 6.44
CA VAL A 53 -4.47 -4.19 6.37
C VAL A 53 -5.04 -4.80 7.66
N ARG A 54 -4.78 -4.20 8.83
CA ARG A 54 -5.37 -4.62 10.10
C ARG A 54 -6.88 -4.39 10.13
N GLU A 55 -7.36 -3.27 9.64
CA GLU A 55 -8.80 -2.96 9.52
C GLU A 55 -9.53 -4.00 8.66
N ILE A 56 -8.96 -4.33 7.50
CA ILE A 56 -9.46 -5.39 6.61
C ILE A 56 -9.50 -6.72 7.36
N LYS A 57 -8.38 -7.10 7.99
CA LYS A 57 -8.28 -8.36 8.72
C LYS A 57 -9.31 -8.46 9.84
N GLN A 58 -9.47 -7.41 10.64
CA GLN A 58 -10.44 -7.39 11.75
C GLN A 58 -11.89 -7.49 11.26
N SER A 59 -12.19 -6.91 10.10
CA SER A 59 -13.53 -6.97 9.50
C SER A 59 -13.89 -8.37 9.00
N LEU A 60 -12.90 -9.06 8.39
CA LEU A 60 -13.06 -10.41 7.86
C LEU A 60 -13.03 -11.51 8.93
N ASP A 61 -12.30 -11.30 10.02
CA ASP A 61 -12.19 -12.27 11.11
C ASP A 61 -13.55 -12.44 11.83
N SER A 62 -14.20 -13.58 11.61
CA SER A 62 -15.49 -13.93 12.20
C SER A 62 -15.42 -14.05 13.72
N SER A 63 -14.24 -14.36 14.28
CA SER A 63 -14.01 -14.44 15.72
C SER A 63 -13.95 -13.07 16.40
N LYS A 64 -13.78 -11.98 15.61
CA LYS A 64 -13.77 -10.61 16.13
C LYS A 64 -15.17 -10.01 16.13
N SER A 65 -15.35 -8.94 16.87
CA SER A 65 -16.60 -8.16 16.88
C SER A 65 -16.26 -6.68 16.77
N PRO A 66 -15.72 -6.23 15.62
CA PRO A 66 -15.46 -4.82 15.40
C PRO A 66 -16.78 -4.05 15.36
N ILE A 67 -16.73 -2.76 15.69
CA ILE A 67 -17.89 -1.85 15.69
C ILE A 67 -18.48 -1.75 14.28
N GLU A 68 -17.62 -1.76 13.26
CA GLU A 68 -18.01 -1.76 11.85
C GLU A 68 -17.28 -2.88 11.10
N ARG A 69 -17.96 -3.49 10.12
CA ARG A 69 -17.38 -4.48 9.19
C ARG A 69 -17.49 -3.96 7.75
N PRO A 70 -16.67 -2.98 7.36
CA PRO A 70 -16.66 -2.44 6.01
C PRO A 70 -16.23 -3.48 4.96
N PHE A 71 -15.47 -4.50 5.36
CA PHE A 71 -15.04 -5.59 4.48
C PHE A 71 -15.81 -6.86 4.80
N LYS A 72 -16.25 -7.57 3.75
CA LYS A 72 -16.95 -8.85 3.85
C LYS A 72 -16.36 -9.82 2.85
N LEU A 73 -16.15 -11.05 3.28
CA LEU A 73 -15.65 -12.11 2.41
C LEU A 73 -16.71 -12.51 1.37
N ILE A 74 -16.28 -12.80 0.15
CA ILE A 74 -17.14 -13.42 -0.87
C ILE A 74 -17.55 -14.82 -0.39
N GLU A 75 -18.79 -15.21 -0.65
CA GLU A 75 -19.29 -16.54 -0.30
C GLU A 75 -18.43 -17.65 -0.92
N GLY A 76 -18.07 -18.65 -0.11
CA GLY A 76 -17.25 -19.78 -0.53
C GLY A 76 -15.73 -19.56 -0.49
N LYS A 77 -15.25 -18.35 -0.19
CA LYS A 77 -13.82 -18.12 0.09
C LYS A 77 -13.45 -18.63 1.48
N ASN A 78 -12.21 -19.07 1.65
CA ASN A 78 -11.69 -19.54 2.92
C ASN A 78 -11.22 -18.35 3.78
N GLU A 79 -11.86 -18.17 4.94
CA GLU A 79 -11.52 -17.09 5.88
C GLU A 79 -10.10 -17.25 6.46
N GLU A 80 -9.72 -18.46 6.89
CA GLU A 80 -8.39 -18.71 7.48
C GLU A 80 -7.27 -18.38 6.50
N GLU A 81 -7.44 -18.78 5.24
CA GLU A 81 -6.51 -18.44 4.15
C GLU A 81 -6.41 -16.92 3.95
N ALA A 82 -7.57 -16.23 3.90
CA ALA A 82 -7.61 -14.79 3.74
C ALA A 82 -6.92 -14.06 4.90
N LEU A 83 -7.15 -14.50 6.15
CA LEU A 83 -6.53 -13.96 7.35
C LEU A 83 -5.01 -14.20 7.38
N GLU A 84 -4.55 -15.33 6.84
CA GLU A 84 -3.12 -15.63 6.73
C GLU A 84 -2.45 -14.76 5.66
N LEU A 85 -3.07 -14.54 4.50
CA LEU A 85 -2.58 -13.60 3.48
C LEU A 85 -2.43 -12.18 4.05
N LEU A 86 -3.43 -11.68 4.76
CA LEU A 86 -3.37 -10.38 5.42
C LEU A 86 -2.29 -10.32 6.51
N SER A 87 -2.08 -11.44 7.23
CA SER A 87 -1.01 -11.55 8.23
C SER A 87 0.38 -11.55 7.58
N ASN A 88 0.52 -12.11 6.37
CA ASN A 88 1.75 -12.03 5.58
C ASN A 88 2.04 -10.58 5.14
N PHE A 89 1.03 -9.82 4.70
CA PHE A 89 1.19 -8.41 4.36
C PHE A 89 1.64 -7.59 5.58
N ILE A 90 0.99 -7.76 6.74
CA ILE A 90 1.40 -7.08 7.99
C ILE A 90 2.86 -7.40 8.32
N ARG A 91 3.29 -8.67 8.23
CA ARG A 91 4.69 -9.06 8.49
C ARG A 91 5.67 -8.39 7.52
N LYS A 92 5.34 -8.31 6.23
CA LYS A 92 6.14 -7.55 5.25
C LYS A 92 6.21 -6.06 5.61
N LEU A 93 5.11 -5.47 6.07
CA LEU A 93 5.05 -4.05 6.46
C LEU A 93 5.89 -3.74 7.70
N VAL A 94 5.82 -4.57 8.74
CA VAL A 94 6.66 -4.45 9.96
C VAL A 94 8.14 -4.50 9.60
N PHE A 95 8.53 -5.26 8.57
CA PHE A 95 9.91 -5.34 8.13
C PHE A 95 10.43 -4.01 7.55
N PHE A 96 9.59 -3.24 6.84
CA PHE A 96 9.96 -1.88 6.40
C PHE A 96 10.13 -0.91 7.56
N GLU A 97 9.30 -1.05 8.60
CA GLU A 97 9.30 -0.20 9.79
C GLU A 97 10.52 -0.45 10.70
N THR A 98 10.87 -1.72 10.93
CA THR A 98 11.75 -2.10 12.06
C THR A 98 13.23 -2.16 11.71
N MET A 99 13.64 -2.89 10.68
CA MET A 99 15.06 -3.11 10.40
C MET A 99 15.22 -3.72 9.01
N MET A 100 15.41 -2.91 7.97
CA MET A 100 16.15 -3.22 6.73
C MET A 100 16.01 -2.13 5.67
N ALA A 101 15.20 -1.09 5.90
CA ALA A 101 15.22 0.12 5.08
C ALA A 101 16.64 0.71 4.94
N LYS A 102 17.47 0.62 5.99
CA LYS A 102 18.86 1.12 5.97
C LYS A 102 19.86 0.30 5.13
N LYS A 103 19.48 -0.87 4.60
CA LYS A 103 20.32 -1.72 3.73
C LYS A 103 19.83 -1.79 2.28
N LYS A 104 18.57 -1.46 2.06
CA LYS A 104 17.94 -1.39 0.74
C LYS A 104 18.01 0.04 0.27
N SER A 105 18.30 0.25 -1.01
CA SER A 105 18.13 1.56 -1.63
C SER A 105 16.65 1.97 -1.59
N SER A 106 16.38 3.28 -1.60
CA SER A 106 15.02 3.82 -1.70
C SER A 106 14.20 3.18 -2.84
N LYS A 107 14.85 2.85 -3.98
CA LYS A 107 14.23 2.16 -5.12
C LYS A 107 13.77 0.74 -4.82
N GLU A 108 14.53 -0.01 -4.03
CA GLU A 108 14.16 -1.38 -3.65
C GLU A 108 12.97 -1.37 -2.69
N ILE A 109 12.90 -0.37 -1.80
CA ILE A 109 11.75 -0.20 -0.90
C ILE A 109 10.50 0.19 -1.67
N GLU A 110 10.62 1.12 -2.62
CA GLU A 110 9.53 1.48 -3.52
C GLU A 110 9.00 0.27 -4.29
N ALA A 111 9.89 -0.56 -4.83
CA ALA A 111 9.51 -1.77 -5.55
C ALA A 111 8.77 -2.77 -4.67
N ASP A 112 9.27 -3.03 -3.45
CA ASP A 112 8.60 -3.97 -2.55
C ASP A 112 7.25 -3.43 -2.03
N LEU A 113 7.15 -2.11 -1.78
CA LEU A 113 5.89 -1.48 -1.39
C LEU A 113 4.87 -1.54 -2.53
N PHE A 114 5.31 -1.31 -3.77
CA PHE A 114 4.47 -1.46 -4.97
C PHE A 114 3.95 -2.89 -5.11
N ASP A 115 4.81 -3.89 -4.96
CA ASP A 115 4.43 -5.31 -5.01
C ASP A 115 3.41 -5.65 -3.93
N LEU A 116 3.61 -5.15 -2.71
CA LEU A 116 2.67 -5.36 -1.61
C LEU A 116 1.31 -4.72 -1.88
N LEU A 117 1.29 -3.46 -2.33
CA LEU A 117 0.05 -2.75 -2.63
C LEU A 117 -0.71 -3.39 -3.79
N SER A 118 0.00 -3.90 -4.80
CA SER A 118 -0.61 -4.65 -5.91
C SER A 118 -1.26 -5.94 -5.42
N HIS A 119 -0.57 -6.73 -4.59
CA HIS A 119 -1.16 -7.93 -4.02
C HIS A 119 -2.31 -7.65 -3.05
N LEU A 120 -2.29 -6.51 -2.35
CA LEU A 120 -3.41 -6.08 -1.50
C LEU A 120 -4.63 -5.66 -2.35
N ASP A 121 -4.39 -5.02 -3.48
CA ASP A 121 -5.42 -4.67 -4.47
C ASP A 121 -6.10 -5.93 -5.04
N ASP A 122 -5.29 -6.90 -5.48
CA ASP A 122 -5.77 -8.20 -5.95
C ASP A 122 -6.54 -8.95 -4.86
N PHE A 123 -6.02 -8.94 -3.62
CA PHE A 123 -6.71 -9.53 -2.47
C PHE A 123 -8.12 -8.96 -2.29
N LEU A 124 -8.28 -7.63 -2.35
CA LEU A 124 -9.60 -7.01 -2.20
C LEU A 124 -10.55 -7.45 -3.30
N LYS A 125 -10.09 -7.45 -4.56
CA LYS A 125 -10.89 -7.84 -5.73
C LYS A 125 -11.29 -9.32 -5.71
N GLU A 126 -10.40 -10.18 -5.23
CA GLU A 126 -10.61 -11.63 -5.25
C GLU A 126 -11.33 -12.18 -4.01
N TYR A 127 -11.18 -11.55 -2.84
CA TYR A 127 -11.70 -12.07 -1.57
C TYR A 127 -12.85 -11.24 -1.00
N CYS A 128 -13.02 -9.97 -1.39
CA CYS A 128 -14.03 -9.10 -0.78
C CYS A 128 -15.23 -8.84 -1.70
N VAL A 129 -16.42 -8.81 -1.09
CA VAL A 129 -17.64 -8.30 -1.74
C VAL A 129 -17.42 -6.84 -2.11
N GLU A 130 -17.80 -6.45 -3.34
CA GLU A 130 -17.52 -5.12 -3.91
C GLU A 130 -16.02 -4.78 -3.94
N GLY A 131 -15.17 -5.80 -4.11
CA GLY A 131 -13.71 -5.70 -4.06
C GLY A 131 -13.10 -4.60 -4.94
N GLU A 132 -13.64 -4.35 -6.14
CA GLU A 132 -13.23 -3.24 -7.02
C GLU A 132 -13.44 -1.87 -6.35
N ALA A 133 -14.61 -1.62 -5.79
CA ALA A 133 -14.93 -0.35 -5.13
C ALA A 133 -14.12 -0.17 -3.83
N LEU A 134 -13.86 -1.26 -3.10
CA LEU A 134 -13.01 -1.25 -1.91
C LEU A 134 -11.55 -0.96 -2.28
N SER A 135 -11.06 -1.53 -3.39
CA SER A 135 -9.75 -1.24 -3.96
C SER A 135 -9.61 0.24 -4.34
N ASP A 136 -10.60 0.81 -5.04
CA ASP A 136 -10.63 2.24 -5.38
C ASP A 136 -10.54 3.12 -4.13
N GLN A 137 -11.37 2.84 -3.13
CA GLN A 137 -11.37 3.59 -1.86
C GLN A 137 -10.04 3.47 -1.12
N LEU A 138 -9.44 2.28 -1.08
CA LEU A 138 -8.14 2.08 -0.44
C LEU A 138 -7.06 2.92 -1.13
N ARG A 139 -7.01 2.91 -2.47
CA ARG A 139 -6.08 3.72 -3.25
C ARG A 139 -6.24 5.22 -2.95
N GLU A 140 -7.46 5.72 -2.89
CA GLU A 140 -7.73 7.13 -2.53
C GLU A 140 -7.28 7.47 -1.11
N ARG A 141 -7.54 6.60 -0.13
CA ARG A 141 -7.14 6.81 1.27
C ARG A 141 -5.62 6.82 1.40
N LEU A 142 -4.94 5.86 0.77
CA LEU A 142 -3.48 5.74 0.81
C LEU A 142 -2.79 6.92 0.12
N LEU A 143 -3.35 7.40 -1.00
CA LEU A 143 -2.84 8.60 -1.67
C LEU A 143 -2.93 9.83 -0.76
N LYS A 144 -4.10 10.10 -0.17
CA LYS A 144 -4.30 11.21 0.76
C LYS A 144 -3.37 11.11 1.97
N ALA A 145 -3.21 9.91 2.52
CA ALA A 145 -2.34 9.70 3.66
C ALA A 145 -0.86 9.95 3.31
N TYR A 146 -0.41 9.49 2.13
CA TYR A 146 0.97 9.72 1.68
C TYR A 146 1.27 11.21 1.41
N GLU A 147 0.30 11.95 0.86
CA GLU A 147 0.42 13.40 0.65
C GLU A 147 0.54 14.17 1.98
N GLN A 148 -0.04 13.65 3.06
CA GLN A 148 0.03 14.24 4.40
C GLN A 148 1.34 13.92 5.14
N LEU A 149 2.10 12.92 4.67
CA LEU A 149 3.46 12.66 5.10
C LEU A 149 4.41 13.68 4.45
N ASN A 150 4.42 14.91 4.95
CA ASN A 150 5.43 15.92 4.61
C ASN A 150 6.77 15.63 5.29
#